data_AF-A0AAX2I5Y5-F1
#
_entry.id   AF-A0AAX2I5Y5-F1
#
_cell.length_a   1.000
_cell.length_b   1.000
_cell.length_c   1.000
_cell.angle_alpha   90.00
_cell.angle_beta   90.00
_cell.angle_gamma   90.00
#
_symmetry.space_group_name_H-M   'P 1'
#
loop_
_entity.id
_entity.type
_entity.pdbx_description
1 polymer ?
#
loop_
_entity_poly.entity_id
_entity_poly.type
_entity_poly.pdbx_seq_one_letter_code
_entity_poly.pdbx_strand_id
1 'polypeptide(L)'
;MATINERLRDEVIAHSLFQSRYGAGVARKMVKVLNESDAELSARLIVALDELNPNSVTVKRLESLLASVRQVNKQAVDAMYTSLSDELLDFAKHEVSYQLSLFDSLLPGPVLNHFPLASITKEQVYAAAMAQPFQGRLLRDWAENIEADRMTRIINTVKNGYLAGDTVEQMARKVRGTRARNYQDGAIEAGRKNVTAVVKTAVTHMAAVARDKFADNNSNIIDAKQWLSTLDNKTSHDCIIRDRLKYTLEGKPIGHKIPYLQGPGRIHFCCRSMETLITKSWRELGIDIDEMDEGTRASMDGQVPAGTTYSEWLQRQSYRRQVQVLGETRARLMQDGGMRTDEFFTDKGEWITLQQLRDIDGRAFSDAGL
;
A
#
# COMPACT_ATOMS: atom_id res chain seq x y z
N MET A 1 0.52 -3.24 33.88
CA MET A 1 -0.30 -2.38 33.02
C MET A 1 0.50 -2.11 31.75
N ALA A 2 -0.15 -2.04 30.59
CA ALA A 2 0.54 -1.76 29.33
C ALA A 2 1.08 -0.32 29.30
N THR A 3 2.25 -0.11 28.70
CA THR A 3 2.82 1.24 28.52
C THR A 3 1.99 2.06 27.52
N ILE A 4 2.22 3.38 27.46
CA ILE A 4 1.57 4.24 26.46
C ILE A 4 1.96 3.81 25.04
N ASN A 5 3.23 3.50 24.81
CA ASN A 5 3.73 3.04 23.51
C ASN A 5 3.06 1.74 23.05
N GLU A 6 2.69 0.87 23.97
CA GLU A 6 1.96 -0.36 23.67
C GLU A 6 0.51 -0.13 23.34
N ARG A 7 -0.16 0.71 24.13
CA ARG A 7 -1.54 1.12 23.85
C ARG A 7 -1.62 1.83 22.50
N LEU A 8 -0.67 2.71 22.20
CA LEU A 8 -0.52 3.35 20.89
C LEU A 8 -0.38 2.30 19.79
N ARG A 9 0.55 1.36 19.93
CA ARG A 9 0.73 0.27 18.96
C ARG A 9 -0.56 -0.51 18.72
N ASP A 10 -1.24 -0.92 19.79
CA ASP A 10 -2.41 -1.80 19.70
C ASP A 10 -3.60 -1.07 19.05
N GLU A 11 -3.83 0.19 19.42
CA GLU A 11 -4.84 1.05 18.78
C GLU A 11 -4.53 1.31 17.30
N VAL A 12 -3.25 1.51 16.98
CA VAL A 12 -2.78 1.71 15.60
C VAL A 12 -2.99 0.44 14.78
N ILE A 13 -2.68 -0.75 15.32
CA ILE A 13 -2.97 -2.04 14.67
C ILE A 13 -4.48 -2.19 14.43
N ALA A 14 -5.32 -1.89 15.43
CA ALA A 14 -6.76 -1.98 15.28
C ALA A 14 -7.29 -1.02 14.21
N HIS A 15 -6.81 0.22 14.20
CA HIS A 15 -7.18 1.23 13.20
C HIS A 15 -6.77 0.83 11.78
N SER A 16 -5.62 0.20 11.60
CA SER A 16 -5.13 -0.27 10.30
C SER A 16 -6.09 -1.23 9.59
N LEU A 17 -6.82 -2.04 10.36
CA LEU A 17 -7.83 -2.95 9.83
C LEU A 17 -8.99 -2.15 9.20
N PHE A 18 -9.44 -1.09 9.89
CA PHE A 18 -10.48 -0.21 9.39
C PHE A 18 -10.01 0.61 8.20
N GLN A 19 -8.77 1.12 8.21
CA GLN A 19 -8.16 1.78 7.06
C GLN A 19 -8.10 0.86 5.83
N SER A 20 -7.70 -0.41 6.01
CA SER A 20 -7.67 -1.39 4.93
C SER A 20 -9.07 -1.68 4.35
N ARG A 21 -10.08 -1.80 5.23
CA ARG A 21 -11.49 -1.99 4.83
C ARG A 21 -12.05 -0.76 4.11
N TYR A 22 -11.75 0.43 4.61
CA TYR A 22 -12.14 1.70 3.99
C TYR A 22 -11.51 1.82 2.59
N GLY A 23 -10.19 1.61 2.46
CA GLY A 23 -9.51 1.64 1.16
C GLY A 23 -10.05 0.61 0.17
N ALA A 24 -10.45 -0.57 0.63
CA ALA A 24 -11.15 -1.54 -0.21
C ALA A 24 -12.55 -1.06 -0.64
N GLY A 25 -13.27 -0.33 0.22
CA GLY A 25 -14.55 0.32 -0.09
C GLY A 25 -14.40 1.42 -1.14
N VAL A 26 -13.45 2.34 -0.94
CA VAL A 26 -13.14 3.42 -1.89
C VAL A 26 -12.73 2.84 -3.24
N ALA A 27 -11.88 1.81 -3.26
CA ALA A 27 -11.48 1.14 -4.51
C ALA A 27 -12.69 0.56 -5.26
N ARG A 28 -13.64 -0.09 -4.57
CA ARG A 28 -14.88 -0.58 -5.19
C ARG A 28 -15.73 0.57 -5.75
N LYS A 29 -15.81 1.70 -5.02
CA LYS A 29 -16.52 2.90 -5.48
C LYS A 29 -15.87 3.47 -6.75
N MET A 30 -14.55 3.61 -6.78
CA MET A 30 -13.83 4.13 -7.96
C MET A 30 -13.99 3.22 -9.19
N VAL A 31 -13.90 1.90 -9.00
CA VAL A 31 -14.19 0.95 -10.07
C VAL A 31 -15.63 1.06 -10.55
N LYS A 32 -16.61 1.28 -9.66
CA LYS A 32 -18.01 1.51 -10.04
C LYS A 32 -18.15 2.78 -10.90
N VAL A 33 -17.52 3.89 -10.53
CA VAL A 33 -17.55 5.14 -11.32
C VAL A 33 -17.02 4.91 -12.73
N LEU A 34 -15.91 4.19 -12.89
CA LEU A 34 -15.41 3.83 -14.23
C LEU A 34 -16.43 2.98 -15.01
N ASN A 35 -17.08 2.03 -14.34
CA ASN A 35 -18.03 1.11 -14.98
C ASN A 35 -19.29 1.81 -15.49
N GLU A 36 -19.68 2.94 -14.92
CA GLU A 36 -20.83 3.73 -15.38
C GLU A 36 -20.63 4.23 -16.82
N SER A 37 -19.39 4.45 -17.24
CA SER A 37 -19.04 4.89 -18.60
C SER A 37 -18.89 3.75 -19.62
N ASP A 38 -18.79 2.50 -19.18
CA ASP A 38 -18.40 1.37 -20.05
C ASP A 38 -19.43 1.10 -21.14
N ALA A 39 -20.72 1.31 -20.84
CA ALA A 39 -21.78 1.12 -21.80
C ALA A 39 -21.70 2.16 -22.93
N GLU A 40 -21.52 3.43 -22.58
CA GLU A 40 -21.33 4.50 -23.56
C GLU A 40 -20.04 4.30 -24.34
N LEU A 41 -18.93 3.98 -23.68
CA LEU A 41 -17.65 3.71 -24.31
C LEU A 41 -17.77 2.62 -25.37
N SER A 42 -18.50 1.54 -25.06
CA SER A 42 -18.73 0.44 -26.01
C SER A 42 -19.64 0.84 -27.16
N ALA A 43 -20.66 1.65 -26.92
CA ALA A 43 -21.53 2.17 -27.98
C ALA A 43 -20.76 3.08 -28.94
N ARG A 44 -19.95 4.01 -28.40
CA ARG A 44 -19.05 4.88 -29.19
C ARG A 44 -18.04 4.07 -29.98
N LEU A 45 -17.52 3.00 -29.38
CA LEU A 45 -16.59 2.10 -30.05
C LEU A 45 -17.25 1.40 -31.24
N ILE A 46 -18.46 0.86 -31.08
CA ILE A 46 -19.19 0.21 -32.19
C ILE A 46 -19.38 1.20 -33.35
N VAL A 47 -19.91 2.39 -33.06
CA VAL A 47 -20.12 3.43 -34.08
C VAL A 47 -18.81 3.80 -34.79
N ALA A 48 -17.72 3.97 -34.04
CA ALA A 48 -16.41 4.30 -34.61
C ALA A 48 -15.82 3.18 -35.49
N LEU A 49 -16.13 1.92 -35.20
CA LEU A 49 -15.66 0.77 -35.96
C LEU A 49 -16.55 0.44 -37.17
N ASP A 50 -17.82 0.84 -37.17
CA ASP A 50 -18.70 0.69 -38.34
C ASP A 50 -18.28 1.60 -39.51
N GLU A 51 -17.66 2.75 -39.20
CA GLU A 51 -17.10 3.68 -40.20
C GLU A 51 -15.77 3.20 -40.80
N LEU A 52 -15.27 2.05 -40.34
CA LEU A 52 -13.91 1.59 -40.59
C LEU A 52 -13.87 0.77 -41.89
N ASN A 53 -13.34 1.36 -42.96
CA ASN A 53 -13.14 0.66 -44.24
C ASN A 53 -11.99 -0.35 -44.13
N PRO A 54 -12.24 -1.67 -44.31
CA PRO A 54 -11.23 -2.72 -44.17
C PRO A 54 -10.00 -2.55 -45.06
N ASN A 55 -10.15 -1.88 -46.20
CA ASN A 55 -9.09 -1.72 -47.18
C ASN A 55 -8.18 -0.50 -46.91
N SER A 56 -8.37 0.22 -45.78
CA SER A 56 -7.66 1.49 -45.52
C SER A 56 -7.18 1.70 -44.08
N VAL A 57 -7.04 0.62 -43.30
CA VAL A 57 -6.73 0.70 -41.87
C VAL A 57 -5.26 1.03 -41.63
N THR A 58 -4.99 2.21 -41.06
CA THR A 58 -3.68 2.60 -40.54
C THR A 58 -3.80 2.95 -39.06
N VAL A 59 -2.68 2.88 -38.31
CA VAL A 59 -2.66 3.22 -36.87
C VAL A 59 -3.21 4.65 -36.64
N LYS A 60 -2.76 5.61 -37.46
CA LYS A 60 -3.19 7.01 -37.37
C LYS A 60 -4.68 7.19 -37.64
N ARG A 61 -5.24 6.42 -38.59
CA ARG A 61 -6.68 6.47 -38.89
C ARG A 61 -7.51 5.84 -37.77
N LEU A 62 -7.05 4.73 -37.20
CA LEU A 62 -7.71 4.11 -36.05
C LEU A 62 -7.73 5.05 -34.84
N GLU A 63 -6.62 5.75 -34.56
CA GLU A 63 -6.57 6.74 -33.48
C GLU A 63 -7.53 7.92 -33.69
N SER A 64 -7.68 8.37 -34.95
CA SER A 64 -8.65 9.41 -35.31
C SER A 64 -10.09 8.94 -35.11
N LEU A 65 -10.42 7.71 -35.51
CA LEU A 65 -11.76 7.12 -35.34
C LEU A 65 -12.13 6.93 -33.86
N LEU A 66 -11.14 6.59 -33.03
CA LEU A 66 -11.35 6.38 -31.59
C LEU A 66 -11.34 7.69 -30.77
N ALA A 67 -11.38 8.86 -31.40
CA ALA A 67 -11.41 10.15 -30.69
C ALA A 67 -12.60 10.27 -29.72
N SER A 68 -13.79 9.83 -30.14
CA SER A 68 -14.99 9.83 -29.29
C SER A 68 -14.86 8.87 -28.10
N VAL A 69 -14.25 7.69 -28.33
CA VAL A 69 -13.94 6.69 -27.29
C VAL A 69 -12.94 7.25 -26.29
N ARG A 70 -11.90 7.94 -26.75
CA ARG A 70 -10.91 8.62 -25.91
C ARG A 70 -11.56 9.70 -25.03
N GLN A 71 -12.48 10.49 -25.60
CA GLN A 71 -13.19 11.52 -24.85
C GLN A 71 -14.02 10.94 -23.70
N VAL A 72 -14.76 9.85 -23.95
CA VAL A 72 -15.54 9.15 -22.90
C VAL A 72 -14.61 8.52 -21.85
N ASN A 73 -13.51 7.92 -22.29
CA ASN A 73 -12.49 7.36 -21.38
C ASN A 73 -11.92 8.44 -20.45
N LYS A 74 -11.55 9.59 -21.00
CA LYS A 74 -11.05 10.72 -20.25
C LYS A 74 -12.08 11.22 -19.23
N GLN A 75 -13.32 11.44 -19.66
CA GLN A 75 -14.39 11.89 -18.75
C GLN A 75 -14.63 10.91 -17.60
N ALA A 76 -14.58 9.60 -17.87
CA ALA A 76 -14.72 8.57 -16.85
C ALA A 76 -13.59 8.61 -15.81
N VAL A 77 -12.34 8.76 -16.28
CA VAL A 77 -11.17 8.82 -15.39
C VAL A 77 -11.14 10.14 -14.61
N ASP A 78 -11.48 11.26 -15.25
CA ASP A 78 -11.60 12.56 -14.58
C ASP A 78 -12.70 12.53 -13.48
N ALA A 79 -13.86 11.91 -13.76
CA ALA A 79 -14.92 11.73 -12.77
C ALA A 79 -14.49 10.82 -11.60
N MET A 80 -13.80 9.72 -11.89
CA MET A 80 -13.22 8.84 -10.87
C MET A 80 -12.20 9.61 -10.02
N TYR A 81 -11.31 10.38 -10.64
CA TYR A 81 -10.28 11.15 -9.93
C TYR A 81 -10.88 12.21 -9.02
N THR A 82 -11.90 12.95 -9.46
CA THR A 82 -12.64 13.89 -8.62
C THR A 82 -13.28 13.16 -7.43
N SER A 83 -13.98 12.05 -7.68
CA SER A 83 -14.59 11.28 -6.59
C SER A 83 -13.56 10.69 -5.62
N LEU A 84 -12.38 10.32 -6.08
CA LEU A 84 -11.28 9.85 -5.22
C LEU A 84 -10.73 11.00 -4.38
N SER A 85 -10.55 12.17 -4.99
CA SER A 85 -10.04 13.37 -4.32
C SER A 85 -10.96 13.78 -3.17
N ASP A 86 -12.27 13.76 -3.38
CA ASP A 86 -13.27 14.06 -2.35
C ASP A 86 -13.22 13.05 -1.20
N GLU A 87 -13.17 11.75 -1.50
CA GLU A 87 -13.04 10.68 -0.49
C GLU A 87 -11.75 10.83 0.32
N LEU A 88 -10.63 11.15 -0.32
CA LEU A 88 -9.35 11.33 0.36
C LEU A 88 -9.34 12.58 1.25
N LEU A 89 -10.03 13.65 0.87
CA LEU A 89 -10.18 14.84 1.70
C LEU A 89 -11.03 14.56 2.95
N ASP A 90 -12.13 13.82 2.80
CA ASP A 90 -12.96 13.39 3.93
C ASP A 90 -12.22 12.41 4.84
N PHE A 91 -11.46 11.47 4.25
CA PHE A 91 -10.61 10.56 4.99
C PHE A 91 -9.51 11.29 5.77
N ALA A 92 -8.88 12.33 5.18
CA ALA A 92 -7.89 13.15 5.87
C ALA A 92 -8.46 13.81 7.14
N LYS A 93 -9.74 14.25 7.10
CA LYS A 93 -10.43 14.76 8.29
C LYS A 93 -10.50 13.70 9.39
N HIS A 94 -10.89 12.48 9.04
CA HIS A 94 -10.98 11.38 9.99
C HIS A 94 -9.61 11.05 10.60
N GLU A 95 -8.56 10.96 9.77
CA GLU A 95 -7.21 10.62 10.24
C GLU A 95 -6.65 11.68 11.19
N VAL A 96 -6.83 12.96 10.88
CA VAL A 96 -6.45 14.07 11.77
C VAL A 96 -7.14 13.96 13.14
N SER A 97 -8.47 13.77 13.14
CA SER A 97 -9.23 13.63 14.39
C SER A 97 -8.85 12.38 15.17
N TYR A 98 -8.56 11.28 14.48
CA TYR A 98 -8.12 10.03 15.10
C TYR A 98 -6.77 10.21 15.81
N GLN A 99 -5.75 10.81 15.17
CA GLN A 99 -4.45 11.01 15.82
C GLN A 99 -4.56 11.88 17.07
N LEU A 100 -5.29 13.00 16.98
CA LEU A 100 -5.49 13.89 18.13
C LEU A 100 -6.21 13.18 19.28
N SER A 101 -7.32 12.50 18.99
CA SER A 101 -8.12 11.81 20.01
C SER A 101 -7.37 10.64 20.64
N LEU A 102 -6.59 9.91 19.84
CA LEU A 102 -5.76 8.81 20.31
C LEU A 102 -4.76 9.32 21.36
N PHE A 103 -3.98 10.34 21.03
CA PHE A 103 -2.97 10.87 21.96
C PHE A 103 -3.59 11.56 23.17
N ASP A 104 -4.67 12.34 22.99
CA ASP A 104 -5.40 12.98 24.09
C ASP A 104 -5.93 11.95 25.10
N SER A 105 -6.44 10.80 24.61
CA SER A 105 -6.96 9.73 25.47
C SER A 105 -5.88 8.90 26.18
N LEU A 106 -4.67 8.84 25.62
CA LEU A 106 -3.59 7.97 26.11
C LEU A 106 -2.56 8.71 26.97
N LEU A 107 -2.34 10.00 26.73
CA LEU A 107 -1.39 10.80 27.49
C LEU A 107 -2.00 11.29 28.82
N PRO A 108 -1.24 11.30 29.93
CA PRO A 108 -1.75 11.82 31.19
C PRO A 108 -1.98 13.34 31.15
N GLY A 109 -2.97 13.80 31.91
CA GLY A 109 -3.27 15.23 32.07
C GLY A 109 -2.06 16.12 32.41
N PRO A 110 -1.14 15.73 33.32
CA PRO A 110 0.08 16.50 33.57
C PRO A 110 0.97 16.69 32.33
N VAL A 111 1.08 15.68 31.47
CA VAL A 111 1.83 15.79 30.20
C VAL A 111 1.11 16.74 29.26
N LEU A 112 -0.20 16.58 29.07
CA LEU A 112 -1.00 17.44 28.19
C LEU A 112 -1.03 18.90 28.64
N ASN A 113 -0.96 19.16 29.94
CA ASN A 113 -0.89 20.52 30.49
C ASN A 113 0.45 21.20 30.19
N HIS A 114 1.55 20.46 30.18
CA HIS A 114 2.88 21.01 29.90
C HIS A 114 3.20 21.02 28.39
N PHE A 115 2.68 20.02 27.67
CA PHE A 115 2.88 19.80 26.25
C PHE A 115 1.52 19.66 25.55
N PRO A 116 0.79 20.76 25.33
CA PRO A 116 -0.51 20.71 24.65
C PRO A 116 -0.35 20.20 23.22
N LEU A 117 -1.26 19.32 22.80
CA LEU A 117 -1.24 18.73 21.46
C LEU A 117 -1.55 19.78 20.40
N ALA A 118 -0.66 19.89 19.43
CA ALA A 118 -0.86 20.71 18.25
C ALA A 118 -1.76 19.97 17.24
N SER A 119 -2.94 20.54 16.98
CA SER A 119 -3.85 20.05 15.93
C SER A 119 -3.36 20.42 14.53
N ILE A 120 -3.90 19.73 13.53
CA ILE A 120 -3.60 19.93 12.10
C ILE A 120 -4.93 20.02 11.37
N THR A 121 -5.01 20.78 10.28
CA THR A 121 -6.24 20.80 9.48
C THR A 121 -6.23 19.69 8.44
N LYS A 122 -7.42 19.24 8.03
CA LYS A 122 -7.56 18.27 6.94
C LYS A 122 -7.00 18.82 5.62
N GLU A 123 -7.10 20.13 5.39
CA GLU A 123 -6.57 20.81 4.21
C GLU A 123 -5.04 20.77 4.17
N GLN A 124 -4.38 20.96 5.32
CA GLN A 124 -2.92 20.86 5.42
C GLN A 124 -2.43 19.44 5.11
N VAL A 125 -3.09 18.42 5.67
CA VAL A 125 -2.78 17.01 5.39
C VAL A 125 -3.03 16.66 3.93
N TYR A 126 -4.19 17.05 3.40
CA TYR A 126 -4.56 16.80 2.02
C TYR A 126 -3.58 17.46 1.05
N ALA A 127 -3.27 18.74 1.25
CA ALA A 127 -2.30 19.46 0.42
C ALA A 127 -0.91 18.83 0.48
N ALA A 128 -0.44 18.43 1.67
CA ALA A 128 0.84 17.73 1.82
C ALA A 128 0.85 16.39 1.08
N ALA A 129 -0.22 15.60 1.20
CA ALA A 129 -0.32 14.31 0.55
C ALA A 129 -0.37 14.42 -0.98
N MET A 130 -1.06 15.44 -1.50
CA MET A 130 -1.14 15.71 -2.94
C MET A 130 0.17 16.25 -3.52
N ALA A 131 1.01 16.90 -2.71
CA ALA A 131 2.33 17.40 -3.10
C ALA A 131 3.44 16.34 -3.03
N GLN A 132 3.20 15.22 -2.35
CA GLN A 132 4.17 14.14 -2.20
C GLN A 132 3.86 12.97 -3.14
N PRO A 133 4.86 12.45 -3.88
CA PRO A 133 4.66 11.29 -4.72
C PRO A 133 4.48 10.02 -3.87
N PHE A 134 3.68 9.09 -4.37
CA PHE A 134 3.66 7.71 -3.89
C PHE A 134 3.85 6.77 -5.08
N GLN A 135 4.65 5.71 -4.89
CA GLN A 135 5.02 4.81 -5.98
C GLN A 135 5.59 5.56 -7.21
N GLY A 136 6.35 6.62 -6.95
CA GLY A 136 7.05 7.42 -7.95
C GLY A 136 6.21 8.46 -8.71
N ARG A 137 4.94 8.69 -8.32
CA ARG A 137 4.01 9.58 -9.03
C ARG A 137 3.12 10.36 -8.06
N LEU A 138 2.68 11.55 -8.47
CA LEU A 138 1.60 12.26 -7.77
C LEU A 138 0.26 11.59 -8.08
N LEU A 139 -0.77 11.83 -7.27
CA LEU A 139 -2.10 11.27 -7.50
C LEU A 139 -2.68 11.68 -8.88
N ARG A 140 -2.44 12.92 -9.32
CA ARG A 140 -2.86 13.39 -10.64
C ARG A 140 -2.18 12.61 -11.78
N ASP A 141 -0.89 12.32 -11.63
CA ASP A 141 -0.11 11.61 -12.64
C ASP A 141 -0.55 10.13 -12.72
N TRP A 142 -1.07 9.58 -11.61
CA TRP A 142 -1.74 8.28 -11.60
C TRP A 142 -3.03 8.28 -12.40
N ALA A 143 -3.85 9.32 -12.30
CA ALA A 143 -5.07 9.44 -13.11
C ALA A 143 -4.74 9.51 -14.61
N GLU A 144 -3.77 10.33 -15.00
CA GLU A 144 -3.28 10.41 -16.38
C GLU A 144 -2.76 9.05 -16.88
N ASN A 145 -2.01 8.32 -16.04
CA ASN A 145 -1.51 7.01 -16.40
C ASN A 145 -2.64 5.97 -16.57
N ILE A 146 -3.65 5.99 -15.69
CA ILE A 146 -4.83 5.12 -15.79
C ILE A 146 -5.60 5.39 -17.09
N GLU A 147 -5.79 6.66 -17.45
CA GLU A 147 -6.44 7.06 -18.71
C GLU A 147 -5.68 6.50 -19.92
N ALA A 148 -4.37 6.74 -19.98
CA ALA A 148 -3.52 6.32 -21.08
C ALA A 148 -3.39 4.78 -21.20
N ASP A 149 -3.20 4.05 -20.09
CA ASP A 149 -3.13 2.58 -20.08
C ASP A 149 -4.46 1.97 -20.55
N ARG A 150 -5.58 2.51 -20.05
CA ARG A 150 -6.91 2.04 -20.45
C ARG A 150 -7.17 2.27 -21.93
N MET A 151 -6.82 3.44 -22.47
CA MET A 151 -6.93 3.72 -23.91
C MET A 151 -6.02 2.80 -24.74
N THR A 152 -4.79 2.57 -24.28
CA THR A 152 -3.85 1.65 -24.95
C THR A 152 -4.40 0.23 -25.02
N ARG A 153 -5.04 -0.27 -23.95
CA ARG A 153 -5.70 -1.58 -23.94
C ARG A 153 -6.86 -1.65 -24.93
N ILE A 154 -7.68 -0.60 -25.01
CA ILE A 154 -8.78 -0.52 -25.98
C ILE A 154 -8.21 -0.60 -27.40
N ILE A 155 -7.23 0.24 -27.73
CA ILE A 155 -6.59 0.28 -29.06
C ILE A 155 -5.99 -1.09 -29.41
N ASN A 156 -5.24 -1.71 -28.51
CA ASN A 156 -4.60 -3.00 -28.76
C ASN A 156 -5.62 -4.13 -28.96
N THR A 157 -6.72 -4.11 -28.19
CA THR A 157 -7.79 -5.10 -28.32
C THR A 157 -8.48 -4.98 -29.67
N VAL A 158 -8.78 -3.75 -30.11
CA VAL A 158 -9.36 -3.46 -31.42
C VAL A 158 -8.42 -3.87 -32.55
N LYS A 159 -7.13 -3.51 -32.46
CA LYS A 159 -6.11 -3.91 -33.45
C LYS A 159 -6.02 -5.42 -33.60
N ASN A 160 -5.93 -6.14 -32.48
CA ASN A 160 -5.84 -7.60 -32.50
C ASN A 160 -7.12 -8.24 -33.03
N GLY A 161 -8.29 -7.72 -32.66
CA GLY A 161 -9.55 -8.24 -33.17
C GLY A 161 -9.73 -8.03 -34.67
N TYR A 162 -9.35 -6.85 -35.15
CA TYR A 162 -9.32 -6.56 -36.58
C TYR A 162 -8.41 -7.52 -37.36
N LEU A 163 -7.19 -7.75 -36.87
CA LEU A 163 -6.24 -8.70 -37.48
C LEU A 163 -6.74 -10.15 -37.44
N ALA A 164 -7.54 -10.50 -36.43
CA ALA A 164 -8.15 -11.82 -36.28
C ALA A 164 -9.43 -12.00 -37.11
N GLY A 165 -9.93 -10.95 -37.79
CA GLY A 165 -11.18 -10.99 -38.54
C GLY A 165 -12.44 -10.96 -37.67
N ASP A 166 -12.35 -10.43 -36.44
CA ASP A 166 -13.51 -10.27 -35.56
C ASP A 166 -14.53 -9.27 -36.14
N THR A 167 -15.82 -9.48 -35.84
CA THR A 167 -16.85 -8.46 -36.07
C THR A 167 -16.71 -7.28 -35.10
N VAL A 168 -17.32 -6.15 -35.44
CA VAL A 168 -17.36 -4.95 -34.58
C VAL A 168 -17.91 -5.27 -33.19
N GLU A 169 -18.98 -6.06 -33.11
CA GLU A 169 -19.61 -6.47 -31.85
C GLU A 169 -18.71 -7.40 -31.04
N GLN A 170 -17.95 -8.27 -31.71
CA GLN A 170 -16.98 -9.15 -31.04
C GLN A 170 -15.83 -8.33 -30.47
N MET A 171 -15.30 -7.35 -31.22
CA MET A 171 -14.27 -6.43 -30.72
C MET A 171 -14.77 -5.61 -29.52
N ALA A 172 -15.96 -5.01 -29.62
CA ALA A 172 -16.57 -4.25 -28.53
C ALA A 172 -16.79 -5.12 -27.29
N ARG A 173 -17.22 -6.37 -27.47
CA ARG A 173 -17.35 -7.37 -26.39
C ARG A 173 -16.01 -7.75 -25.78
N LYS A 174 -14.94 -7.93 -26.57
CA LYS A 174 -13.58 -8.19 -26.05
C LYS A 174 -13.03 -7.01 -25.26
N VAL A 175 -13.36 -5.77 -25.64
CA VAL A 175 -12.99 -4.57 -24.90
C VAL A 175 -13.73 -4.49 -23.56
N ARG A 176 -15.07 -4.53 -23.58
CA ARG A 176 -15.92 -4.32 -22.39
C ARG A 176 -15.98 -5.53 -21.46
N GLY A 177 -15.96 -6.73 -22.03
CA GLY A 177 -16.32 -7.98 -21.35
C GLY A 177 -17.80 -8.33 -21.52
N THR A 178 -18.20 -9.46 -20.92
CA THR A 178 -19.53 -10.04 -21.03
C THR A 178 -20.33 -9.92 -19.74
N ARG A 179 -21.65 -9.70 -19.88
CA ARG A 179 -22.55 -9.68 -18.73
C ARG A 179 -22.54 -11.00 -17.95
N ALA A 180 -22.36 -12.14 -18.64
CA ALA A 180 -22.30 -13.47 -18.04
C ALA A 180 -21.13 -13.63 -17.06
N ARG A 181 -20.02 -12.92 -17.27
CA ARG A 181 -18.85 -12.91 -16.38
C ARG A 181 -18.72 -11.61 -15.59
N ASN A 182 -19.82 -10.86 -15.42
CA ASN A 182 -19.84 -9.56 -14.76
C ASN A 182 -18.78 -8.59 -15.31
N TYR A 183 -18.49 -8.66 -16.62
CA TYR A 183 -17.50 -7.86 -17.34
C TYR A 183 -16.05 -8.04 -16.87
N GLN A 184 -15.75 -9.13 -16.14
CA GLN A 184 -14.39 -9.45 -15.65
C GLN A 184 -13.48 -10.08 -16.71
N ASP A 185 -14.03 -10.38 -17.89
CA ASP A 185 -13.35 -10.97 -19.05
C ASP A 185 -13.00 -9.95 -20.13
N GLY A 186 -13.28 -8.66 -19.90
CA GLY A 186 -12.95 -7.58 -20.82
C GLY A 186 -11.50 -7.09 -20.68
N ALA A 187 -10.93 -6.57 -21.76
CA ALA A 187 -9.59 -5.99 -21.76
C ALA A 187 -9.42 -4.84 -20.74
N ILE A 188 -10.49 -4.07 -20.50
CA ILE A 188 -10.46 -2.95 -19.54
C ILE A 188 -10.54 -3.39 -18.07
N GLU A 189 -10.88 -4.66 -17.77
CA GLU A 189 -10.87 -5.20 -16.39
C GLU A 189 -9.47 -5.21 -15.79
N ALA A 190 -8.43 -5.51 -16.60
CA ALA A 190 -7.05 -5.47 -16.13
C ALA A 190 -6.68 -4.09 -15.56
N GLY A 191 -7.21 -3.01 -16.15
CA GLY A 191 -7.06 -1.65 -15.63
C GLY A 191 -7.73 -1.46 -14.26
N ARG A 192 -8.84 -2.15 -13.97
CA ARG A 192 -9.55 -2.05 -12.68
C ARG A 192 -8.74 -2.62 -11.51
N LYS A 193 -7.95 -3.68 -11.74
CA LYS A 193 -7.01 -4.20 -10.72
C LYS A 193 -5.92 -3.17 -10.40
N ASN A 194 -5.39 -2.51 -11.43
CA ASN A 194 -4.41 -1.43 -11.24
C ASN A 194 -5.02 -0.25 -10.50
N VAL A 195 -6.22 0.19 -10.89
CA VAL A 195 -6.99 1.23 -10.17
C VAL A 195 -7.18 0.85 -8.70
N THR A 196 -7.57 -0.39 -8.43
CA THR A 196 -7.73 -0.89 -7.05
C THR A 196 -6.43 -0.79 -6.25
N ALA A 197 -5.29 -1.14 -6.86
CA ALA A 197 -3.99 -1.06 -6.20
C ALA A 197 -3.58 0.39 -5.93
N VAL A 198 -3.76 1.28 -6.91
CA VAL A 198 -3.46 2.72 -6.79
C VAL A 198 -4.34 3.35 -5.72
N VAL A 199 -5.66 3.13 -5.74
CA VAL A 199 -6.60 3.71 -4.77
C VAL A 199 -6.30 3.25 -3.35
N LYS A 200 -6.06 1.96 -3.13
CA LYS A 200 -5.66 1.45 -1.81
C LYS A 200 -4.38 2.09 -1.32
N THR A 201 -3.41 2.27 -2.21
CA THR A 201 -2.11 2.89 -1.89
C THR A 201 -2.26 4.40 -1.64
N ALA A 202 -3.18 5.07 -2.32
CA ALA A 202 -3.49 6.48 -2.08
C ALA A 202 -4.10 6.69 -0.68
N VAL A 203 -4.98 5.78 -0.25
CA VAL A 203 -5.56 5.81 1.12
C VAL A 203 -4.48 5.59 2.17
N THR A 204 -3.61 4.60 2.00
CA THR A 204 -2.51 4.36 2.96
C THR A 204 -1.48 5.48 2.94
N HIS A 205 -1.22 6.09 1.78
CA HIS A 205 -0.39 7.30 1.64
C HIS A 205 -0.98 8.47 2.43
N MET A 206 -2.28 8.76 2.29
CA MET A 206 -2.95 9.82 3.03
C MET A 206 -2.85 9.61 4.55
N ALA A 207 -3.09 8.38 5.03
CA ALA A 207 -2.93 8.04 6.45
C ALA A 207 -1.50 8.22 6.95
N ALA A 208 -0.49 7.83 6.16
CA ALA A 208 0.91 8.02 6.51
C ALA A 208 1.28 9.50 6.58
N VAL A 209 0.83 10.32 5.64
CA VAL A 209 1.08 11.78 5.65
C VAL A 209 0.38 12.45 6.83
N ALA A 210 -0.83 12.04 7.18
CA ALA A 210 -1.53 12.55 8.36
C ALA A 210 -0.73 12.27 9.65
N ARG A 211 -0.20 11.05 9.78
CA ARG A 211 0.63 10.65 10.92
C ARG A 211 1.97 11.38 10.94
N ASP A 212 2.64 11.50 9.80
CA ASP A 212 3.89 12.27 9.68
C ASP A 212 3.69 13.71 10.14
N LYS A 213 2.64 14.37 9.65
CA LYS A 213 2.33 15.75 10.03
C LYS A 213 2.00 15.87 11.51
N PHE A 214 1.22 14.94 12.05
CA PHE A 214 0.94 14.89 13.49
C PHE A 214 2.23 14.79 14.30
N ALA A 215 3.16 13.93 13.86
CA ALA A 215 4.44 13.75 14.51
C ALA A 215 5.33 14.99 14.45
N ASP A 216 5.43 15.63 13.28
CA ASP A 216 6.22 16.85 13.08
C ASP A 216 5.75 17.96 14.04
N ASN A 217 4.42 18.17 14.12
CA ASN A 217 3.82 19.21 14.95
C ASN A 217 3.86 18.91 16.46
N ASN A 218 4.10 17.65 16.84
CA ASN A 218 4.14 17.19 18.24
C ASN A 218 5.48 16.53 18.57
N SER A 219 6.56 16.96 17.92
CA SER A 219 7.94 16.47 18.13
C SER A 219 8.53 16.80 19.51
N ASN A 220 7.86 17.68 20.27
CA ASN A 220 8.15 17.91 21.68
C ASN A 220 7.83 16.69 22.55
N ILE A 221 6.86 15.84 22.17
CA ILE A 221 6.45 14.63 22.93
C ILE A 221 6.72 13.32 22.20
N ILE A 222 6.88 13.35 20.87
CA ILE A 222 7.19 12.16 20.08
C ILE A 222 8.71 12.08 19.88
N ASP A 223 9.26 10.91 20.16
CA ASP A 223 10.68 10.60 20.02
C ASP A 223 11.00 10.03 18.63
N ALA A 224 10.26 8.99 18.23
CA ALA A 224 10.61 8.18 17.07
C ALA A 224 9.39 7.59 16.36
N LYS A 225 9.62 7.08 15.15
CA LYS A 225 8.72 6.19 14.41
C LYS A 225 9.18 4.76 14.61
N GLN A 226 8.27 3.82 14.79
CA GLN A 226 8.57 2.39 14.79
C GLN A 226 7.74 1.68 13.74
N TRP A 227 8.41 0.92 12.90
CA TRP A 227 7.76 0.14 11.85
C TRP A 227 7.00 -1.05 12.44
N LEU A 228 5.79 -1.31 11.94
CA LEU A 228 4.91 -2.40 12.33
C LEU A 228 4.54 -3.28 11.13
N SER A 229 5.26 -4.38 11.04
CA SER A 229 4.99 -5.63 10.34
C SER A 229 3.56 -6.14 10.50
N THR A 230 2.75 -6.28 9.46
CA THR A 230 1.64 -7.26 9.54
C THR A 230 2.26 -8.66 9.69
N LEU A 231 1.89 -9.41 10.72
CA LEU A 231 2.41 -10.77 10.94
C LEU A 231 1.56 -11.80 10.18
N ASP A 232 1.77 -11.90 8.86
CA ASP A 232 1.10 -12.88 8.01
C ASP A 232 1.94 -13.31 6.80
N ASN A 233 1.38 -14.17 5.95
CA ASN A 233 2.06 -14.75 4.80
C ASN A 233 2.08 -13.91 3.51
N LYS A 234 1.61 -12.65 3.54
CA LYS A 234 1.68 -11.74 2.39
C LYS A 234 2.39 -10.42 2.72
N THR A 235 3.10 -10.37 3.85
CA THR A 235 4.00 -9.25 4.16
C THR A 235 5.21 -9.33 3.25
N SER A 236 5.55 -8.22 2.60
CA SER A 236 6.66 -8.16 1.66
C SER A 236 8.00 -8.25 2.37
N HIS A 237 9.04 -8.68 1.67
CA HIS A 237 10.41 -8.69 2.17
C HIS A 237 10.84 -7.32 2.72
N ASP A 238 10.50 -6.24 2.01
CA ASP A 238 10.77 -4.86 2.45
C ASP A 238 10.16 -4.53 3.81
N CYS A 239 8.98 -5.06 4.11
CA CYS A 239 8.35 -4.87 5.41
C CYS A 239 8.89 -5.84 6.47
N ILE A 240 9.21 -7.08 6.09
CA ILE A 240 9.70 -8.12 7.01
C ILE A 240 10.97 -7.64 7.71
N ILE A 241 11.97 -7.18 6.94
CA ILE A 241 13.26 -6.74 7.50
C ILE A 241 13.16 -5.49 8.37
N ARG A 242 12.07 -4.72 8.23
CA ARG A 242 11.86 -3.48 8.97
C ARG A 242 11.03 -3.64 10.22
N ASP A 243 10.38 -4.78 10.45
CA ASP A 243 9.48 -4.94 11.60
C ASP A 243 10.20 -4.60 12.92
N ARG A 244 9.57 -3.71 13.72
CA ARG A 244 10.06 -3.18 15.01
C ARG A 244 11.29 -2.27 14.95
N LEU A 245 11.90 -2.06 13.78
CA LEU A 245 12.98 -1.10 13.62
C LEU A 245 12.49 0.34 13.87
N LYS A 246 13.36 1.14 14.50
CA LYS A 246 13.06 2.50 14.93
C LYS A 246 13.77 3.51 14.05
N TYR A 247 13.08 4.60 13.76
CA TYR A 247 13.55 5.68 12.90
C TYR A 247 13.28 7.02 13.56
N THR A 248 14.14 8.01 13.33
CA THR A 248 13.82 9.40 13.71
C THR A 248 12.58 9.89 12.96
N LEU A 249 12.02 11.03 13.34
CA LEU A 249 10.87 11.61 12.63
C LEU A 249 11.20 11.92 11.16
N GLU A 250 12.47 12.21 10.86
CA GLU A 250 13.00 12.41 9.50
C GLU A 250 13.34 11.11 8.77
N GLY A 251 13.08 9.94 9.38
CA GLY A 251 13.32 8.63 8.77
C GLY A 251 14.77 8.14 8.84
N LYS A 252 15.60 8.67 9.75
CA LYS A 252 16.97 8.16 9.95
C LYS A 252 16.97 6.88 10.82
N PRO A 253 17.68 5.82 10.44
CA PRO A 253 17.79 4.60 11.26
C PRO A 253 18.32 4.85 12.68
N ILE A 254 17.71 4.22 13.69
CA ILE A 254 18.15 4.29 15.10
C ILE A 254 18.66 2.91 15.53
N GLY A 255 19.97 2.78 15.74
CA GLY A 255 20.59 1.52 16.19
C GLY A 255 20.70 0.43 15.11
N HIS A 256 20.46 0.74 13.83
CA HIS A 256 20.63 -0.16 12.69
C HIS A 256 20.98 0.62 11.41
N LYS A 257 21.19 -0.08 10.29
CA LYS A 257 21.55 0.52 8.98
C LYS A 257 20.46 0.47 7.91
N ILE A 258 19.37 -0.28 8.17
CA ILE A 258 18.26 -0.45 7.23
C ILE A 258 17.53 0.88 6.98
N PRO A 259 17.48 1.42 5.75
CA PRO A 259 16.87 2.71 5.46
C PRO A 259 15.33 2.68 5.55
N TYR A 260 14.73 3.80 5.97
CA TYR A 260 13.27 3.96 6.08
C TYR A 260 12.55 3.95 4.72
N LEU A 261 13.24 4.41 3.66
CA LEU A 261 12.68 4.61 2.32
C LEU A 261 11.46 5.54 2.38
N GLN A 262 10.34 5.15 1.78
CA GLN A 262 9.08 5.92 1.82
C GLN A 262 8.23 5.63 3.07
N GLY A 263 8.66 4.70 3.93
CA GLY A 263 7.87 4.26 5.08
C GLY A 263 6.80 3.22 4.75
N PRO A 264 6.22 2.61 5.79
CA PRO A 264 5.17 1.61 5.62
C PRO A 264 3.88 2.25 5.07
N GLY A 265 3.09 1.49 4.33
CA GLY A 265 1.92 2.02 3.63
C GLY A 265 2.24 2.74 2.30
N ARG A 266 3.51 3.14 2.06
CA ARG A 266 3.94 3.88 0.85
C ARG A 266 5.06 3.21 0.05
N ILE A 267 5.86 2.36 0.69
CA ILE A 267 7.03 1.69 0.10
C ILE A 267 6.69 0.79 -1.10
N HIS A 268 5.53 0.10 -1.08
CA HIS A 268 5.03 -0.68 -2.21
C HIS A 268 3.50 -0.61 -2.28
N PHE A 269 2.93 -0.99 -3.43
CA PHE A 269 1.49 -1.08 -3.61
C PHE A 269 0.82 -1.99 -2.58
N CYS A 270 -0.39 -1.62 -2.18
CA CYS A 270 -1.24 -2.41 -1.28
C CYS A 270 -0.53 -2.83 0.02
N CYS A 271 0.41 -2.03 0.50
CA CYS A 271 1.11 -2.30 1.75
C CYS A 271 0.10 -2.35 2.91
N ARG A 272 0.24 -3.38 3.76
CA ARG A 272 -0.61 -3.59 4.95
C ARG A 272 0.14 -3.31 6.25
N SER A 273 1.46 -3.24 6.17
CA SER A 273 2.32 -2.77 7.24
C SER A 273 2.07 -1.29 7.47
N MET A 274 2.35 -0.86 8.70
CA MET A 274 2.17 0.51 9.13
C MET A 274 3.31 0.92 10.06
N GLU A 275 3.20 2.07 10.69
CA GLU A 275 4.09 2.48 11.78
C GLU A 275 3.27 3.00 12.96
N THR A 276 3.87 2.88 14.14
CA THR A 276 3.44 3.58 15.34
C THR A 276 4.43 4.68 15.68
N LEU A 277 3.97 5.65 16.45
CA LEU A 277 4.81 6.69 17.02
C LEU A 277 5.23 6.25 18.42
N ILE A 278 6.48 6.53 18.76
CA ILE A 278 7.06 6.29 20.08
C ILE A 278 7.11 7.62 20.81
N THR A 279 6.48 7.70 21.98
CA THR A 279 6.59 8.87 22.84
C THR A 279 7.93 8.89 23.54
N LYS A 280 8.40 10.10 23.86
CA LYS A 280 9.52 10.29 24.79
C LYS A 280 9.21 9.64 26.13
N SER A 281 10.26 9.19 26.81
CA SER A 281 10.15 8.62 28.14
C SER A 281 9.68 9.65 29.17
N TRP A 282 9.19 9.17 30.32
CA TRP A 282 8.81 10.04 31.43
C TRP A 282 9.92 11.02 31.81
N ARG A 283 11.15 10.52 31.90
CA ARG A 283 12.32 11.32 32.27
C ARG A 283 12.63 12.40 31.23
N GLU A 284 12.50 12.08 29.94
CA GLU A 284 12.67 13.06 28.85
C GLU A 284 11.56 14.11 28.83
N LEU A 285 10.39 13.80 29.41
CA LEU A 285 9.29 14.73 29.64
C LEU A 285 9.35 15.42 31.01
N GLY A 286 10.42 15.23 31.79
CA GLY A 286 10.63 15.85 33.10
C GLY A 286 9.87 15.19 34.26
N ILE A 287 9.41 13.95 34.08
CA ILE A 287 8.70 13.15 35.09
C ILE A 287 9.61 12.00 35.53
N ASP A 288 10.00 11.98 36.81
CA ASP A 288 10.95 10.98 37.34
C ASP A 288 10.22 9.71 37.81
N ILE A 289 9.82 8.86 36.87
CA ILE A 289 9.18 7.55 37.09
C ILE A 289 9.78 6.53 36.11
N ASP A 290 9.97 5.29 36.55
CA ASP A 290 10.46 4.19 35.70
C ASP A 290 9.38 3.73 34.68
N GLU A 291 9.84 3.35 33.49
CA GLU A 291 8.99 2.75 32.45
C GLU A 291 8.47 1.36 32.87
N MET A 292 7.31 0.94 32.34
CA MET A 292 6.77 -0.40 32.61
C MET A 292 7.23 -1.43 31.57
N ASP A 293 7.25 -2.72 31.95
CA ASP A 293 7.60 -3.85 31.06
C ASP A 293 6.59 -4.05 29.91
N GLU A 294 7.08 -4.64 28.80
CA GLU A 294 6.28 -4.91 27.60
C GLU A 294 5.27 -6.09 27.76
N GLY A 295 4.02 -5.92 27.30
CA GLY A 295 2.89 -6.86 27.22
C GLY A 295 2.83 -7.73 25.96
N THR A 296 1.71 -7.72 25.20
CA THR A 296 1.44 -8.63 24.06
C THR A 296 0.97 -7.90 22.79
N ARG A 297 1.22 -8.43 21.57
CA ARG A 297 0.73 -7.94 20.26
C ARG A 297 -0.06 -9.02 19.49
N ALA A 298 -0.95 -8.63 18.57
CA ALA A 298 -1.73 -9.57 17.76
C ALA A 298 -0.92 -10.22 16.60
N SER A 299 -1.21 -11.49 16.30
CA SER A 299 -0.67 -12.27 15.18
C SER A 299 -1.78 -13.12 14.53
N MET A 300 -1.51 -13.73 13.36
CA MET A 300 -2.48 -14.56 12.63
C MET A 300 -2.98 -15.77 13.44
N ASP A 301 -2.18 -16.27 14.39
CA ASP A 301 -2.49 -17.44 15.23
C ASP A 301 -2.89 -17.05 16.67
N GLY A 302 -3.17 -15.76 16.94
CA GLY A 302 -3.50 -15.25 18.27
C GLY A 302 -2.49 -14.22 18.79
N GLN A 303 -2.60 -13.85 20.07
CA GLN A 303 -1.69 -12.89 20.69
C GLN A 303 -0.31 -13.51 20.93
N VAL A 304 0.76 -12.74 20.70
CA VAL A 304 2.16 -13.07 20.97
C VAL A 304 2.78 -11.99 21.88
N PRO A 305 3.92 -12.20 22.55
CA PRO A 305 4.59 -11.14 23.31
C PRO A 305 4.85 -9.87 22.46
N ALA A 306 4.71 -8.69 23.06
CA ALA A 306 4.81 -7.37 22.44
C ALA A 306 6.13 -7.15 21.67
N GLY A 307 7.22 -7.65 22.24
CA GLY A 307 8.56 -7.59 21.66
C GLY A 307 8.76 -8.51 20.46
N THR A 308 7.86 -9.46 20.19
CA THR A 308 8.04 -10.45 19.12
C THR A 308 8.15 -9.77 17.76
N THR A 309 9.29 -9.96 17.11
CA THR A 309 9.58 -9.49 15.74
C THR A 309 9.01 -10.46 14.70
N TYR A 310 8.86 -10.01 13.45
CA TYR A 310 8.46 -10.88 12.34
C TYR A 310 9.42 -12.05 12.17
N SER A 311 10.74 -11.83 12.31
CA SER A 311 11.75 -12.90 12.20
C SER A 311 11.53 -13.98 13.26
N GLU A 312 11.36 -13.59 14.52
CA GLU A 312 11.09 -14.53 15.63
C GLU A 312 9.73 -15.23 15.47
N TRP A 313 8.71 -14.50 15.01
CA TRP A 313 7.41 -15.09 14.71
C TRP A 313 7.55 -16.15 13.61
N LEU A 314 8.24 -15.84 12.50
CA LEU A 314 8.40 -16.70 11.34
C LEU A 314 9.18 -17.98 11.66
N GLN A 315 10.26 -17.86 12.45
CA GLN A 315 11.06 -19.01 12.89
C GLN A 315 10.23 -20.06 13.64
N ARG A 316 9.20 -19.63 14.38
CA ARG A 316 8.30 -20.53 15.14
C ARG A 316 7.15 -21.11 14.31
N GLN A 317 7.00 -20.70 13.04
CA GLN A 317 5.90 -21.17 12.19
C GLN A 317 6.15 -22.57 11.63
N SER A 318 5.07 -23.27 11.26
CA SER A 318 5.19 -24.53 10.52
C SER A 318 6.01 -24.36 9.24
N TYR A 319 6.77 -25.39 8.85
CA TYR A 319 7.56 -25.39 7.62
C TYR A 319 6.74 -24.97 6.40
N ARG A 320 5.51 -25.48 6.25
CA ARG A 320 4.59 -25.07 5.18
C ARG A 320 4.37 -23.55 5.11
N ARG A 321 4.24 -22.89 6.26
CA ARG A 321 4.05 -21.43 6.33
C ARG A 321 5.34 -20.68 6.06
N GLN A 322 6.47 -21.21 6.50
CA GLN A 322 7.79 -20.66 6.17
C GLN A 322 8.05 -20.72 4.66
N VAL A 323 7.70 -21.82 3.99
CA VAL A 323 7.76 -21.95 2.52
C VAL A 323 6.85 -20.92 1.83
N GLN A 324 5.65 -20.66 2.36
CA GLN A 324 4.76 -19.64 1.79
C GLN A 324 5.36 -18.23 1.87
N VAL A 325 6.15 -17.94 2.89
CA VAL A 325 6.76 -16.61 3.12
C VAL A 325 8.09 -16.46 2.38
N LEU A 326 8.99 -17.45 2.49
CA LEU A 326 10.38 -17.36 2.05
C LEU A 326 10.67 -18.09 0.73
N GLY A 327 9.77 -18.98 0.31
CA GLY A 327 10.04 -20.00 -0.70
C GLY A 327 10.79 -21.21 -0.12
N GLU A 328 10.75 -22.32 -0.86
CA GLU A 328 11.22 -23.64 -0.41
C GLU A 328 12.68 -23.64 0.08
N THR A 329 13.60 -23.11 -0.73
CA THR A 329 15.04 -23.15 -0.43
C THR A 329 15.38 -22.38 0.84
N ARG A 330 14.86 -21.16 1.03
CA ARG A 330 15.15 -20.35 2.22
C ARG A 330 14.44 -20.89 3.46
N ALA A 331 13.28 -21.51 3.31
CA ALA A 331 12.63 -22.21 4.41
C ALA A 331 13.49 -23.38 4.92
N ARG A 332 14.13 -24.16 4.03
CA ARG A 332 15.11 -25.19 4.44
C ARG A 332 16.36 -24.59 5.07
N LEU A 333 16.92 -23.54 4.49
CA LEU A 333 18.09 -22.85 5.08
C LEU A 333 17.79 -22.34 6.50
N MET A 334 16.55 -21.92 6.75
CA MET A 334 16.14 -21.45 8.07
C MET A 334 15.93 -22.60 9.08
N GLN A 335 15.31 -23.71 8.67
CA GLN A 335 15.04 -24.86 9.56
C GLN A 335 16.27 -25.74 9.78
N ASP A 336 16.89 -26.15 8.68
CA ASP A 336 17.90 -27.20 8.64
C ASP A 336 19.31 -26.59 8.55
N GLY A 337 19.45 -25.46 7.86
CA GLY A 337 20.70 -24.72 7.71
C GLY A 337 21.01 -23.73 8.84
N GLY A 338 20.09 -23.54 9.80
CA GLY A 338 20.28 -22.67 10.97
C GLY A 338 20.28 -21.16 10.70
N MET A 339 19.97 -20.71 9.49
CA MET A 339 19.96 -19.27 9.15
C MET A 339 18.75 -18.57 9.77
N ARG A 340 18.91 -17.33 10.20
CA ARG A 340 17.81 -16.47 10.63
C ARG A 340 17.24 -15.66 9.48
N THR A 341 15.97 -15.27 9.58
CA THR A 341 15.28 -14.49 8.52
C THR A 341 16.01 -13.20 8.14
N ASP A 342 16.65 -12.53 9.11
CA ASP A 342 17.41 -11.30 8.91
C ASP A 342 18.68 -11.50 8.07
N GLU A 343 19.25 -12.72 8.04
CA GLU A 343 20.43 -13.06 7.24
C GLU A 343 20.10 -13.24 5.74
N PHE A 344 18.81 -13.27 5.38
CA PHE A 344 18.37 -13.26 3.98
C PHE A 344 18.39 -11.87 3.34
N PHE A 345 18.83 -10.85 4.09
CA PHE A 345 18.87 -9.47 3.66
C PHE A 345 20.26 -8.87 3.81
N THR A 346 20.60 -7.91 2.95
CA THR A 346 21.79 -7.09 3.11
C THR A 346 21.65 -6.11 4.27
N ASP A 347 22.75 -5.44 4.65
CA ASP A 347 22.73 -4.35 5.63
C ASP A 347 21.91 -3.12 5.19
N LYS A 348 21.52 -3.07 3.91
CA LYS A 348 20.59 -2.11 3.31
C LYS A 348 19.15 -2.62 3.22
N GLY A 349 18.88 -3.85 3.68
CA GLY A 349 17.56 -4.47 3.65
C GLY A 349 17.16 -5.00 2.28
N GLU A 350 18.12 -5.23 1.38
CA GLU A 350 17.85 -5.81 0.05
C GLU A 350 17.82 -7.33 0.16
N TRP A 351 16.88 -7.98 -0.53
CA TRP A 351 16.76 -9.43 -0.52
C TRP A 351 17.93 -10.09 -1.24
N ILE A 352 18.74 -10.86 -0.52
CA ILE A 352 19.94 -11.50 -1.06
C ILE A 352 19.54 -12.69 -1.94
N THR A 353 20.18 -12.84 -3.10
CA THR A 353 19.92 -13.99 -4.01
C THR A 353 20.41 -15.31 -3.41
N LEU A 354 19.88 -16.46 -3.88
CA LEU A 354 20.33 -17.76 -3.36
C LEU A 354 21.81 -18.03 -3.62
N GLN A 355 22.34 -17.56 -4.75
CA GLN A 355 23.78 -17.69 -5.04
C GLN A 355 24.61 -16.90 -4.04
N GLN A 356 24.25 -15.64 -3.79
CA GLN A 356 24.94 -14.81 -2.80
C GLN A 356 24.83 -15.40 -1.38
N LEU A 357 23.68 -15.98 -1.00
CA LEU A 357 23.55 -16.68 0.28
C LEU A 357 24.50 -17.88 0.36
N ARG A 358 24.65 -18.64 -0.73
CA ARG A 358 25.58 -19.77 -0.81
C ARG A 358 27.04 -19.32 -0.73
N ASP A 359 27.35 -18.16 -1.29
CA ASP A 359 28.69 -17.56 -1.21
C ASP A 359 28.99 -17.03 0.21
N ILE A 360 27.97 -16.56 0.94
CA ILE A 360 28.06 -16.11 2.34
C ILE A 360 28.21 -17.30 3.28
N ASP A 361 27.33 -18.31 3.15
CA ASP A 361 27.33 -19.49 4.01
C ASP A 361 26.97 -20.76 3.22
N GLY A 362 27.99 -21.35 2.58
CA GLY A 362 27.84 -22.62 1.88
C GLY A 362 27.60 -23.82 2.80
N ARG A 363 27.90 -23.70 4.10
CA ARG A 363 27.65 -24.77 5.08
C ARG A 363 26.17 -24.88 5.37
N ALA A 364 25.49 -23.75 5.57
CA ALA A 364 24.04 -23.73 5.74
C ALA A 364 23.28 -24.44 4.60
N PHE A 365 23.76 -24.33 3.36
CA PHE A 365 23.20 -25.08 2.23
C PHE A 365 23.46 -26.58 2.33
N SER A 366 24.68 -26.96 2.71
CA SER A 366 25.05 -28.36 2.88
C SER A 366 24.25 -29.02 4.00
N ASP A 367 24.11 -28.34 5.14
CA ASP A 367 23.34 -28.77 6.30
C ASP A 367 21.84 -28.87 5.99
N ALA A 368 21.34 -27.99 5.13
CA ALA A 368 19.98 -28.03 4.60
C ALA A 368 19.76 -29.03 3.43
N GLY A 369 20.81 -29.74 3.01
CA GLY A 369 20.76 -30.73 1.92
C GLY A 369 20.51 -30.14 0.51
N LEU A 370 21.08 -28.96 0.20
CA LEU A 370 20.80 -28.14 -1.00
C LEU A 370 22.01 -27.79 -1.87
#